data_AF-A0AB38VTQ1-F1
#
_entry.id   AF-A0AB38VTQ1-F1
#
_cell.length_a   1.000
_cell.length_b   1.000
_cell.length_c   1.000
_cell.angle_alpha   90.00
_cell.angle_beta   90.00
_cell.angle_gamma   90.00
#
_symmetry.space_group_name_H-M   'P 1'
#
loop_
_entity.id
_entity.type
_entity.pdbx_description
1 polymer ?
#
loop_
_entity_poly.entity_id
_entity_poly.type
_entity_poly.pdbx_seq_one_letter_code
_entity_poly.pdbx_strand_id
1 'polypeptide(L)'
;MTYWTIPPRTIPIIERNDTELRAFVGDILNSTNTTQLIDVRTEAEYTGNVENSTTLPFSGVIRGGHIPGAVNIPWEKAVHANATFRTRTELDQAFTEVLDKEELITYCQIGERAAHTWFTLKYLLGHEKVRNYDGSWSEWGNMVRMPIALGKEPGSL
;
A
#
# COMPACT_ATOMS: atom_id res chain seq x y z
N MET A 1 10.30 -16.55 43.36
CA MET A 1 9.88 -15.90 42.10
C MET A 1 10.96 -14.89 41.72
N THR A 2 11.85 -15.25 40.80
CA THR A 2 12.93 -14.38 40.30
C THR A 2 12.40 -13.60 39.10
N TYR A 3 12.26 -12.28 39.25
CA TYR A 3 11.91 -11.41 38.14
C TYR A 3 13.15 -11.17 37.27
N TRP A 4 13.02 -11.35 35.96
CA TRP A 4 14.05 -10.99 35.00
C TRP A 4 14.22 -9.47 34.97
N THR A 5 15.35 -8.97 35.44
CA THR A 5 15.74 -7.57 35.24
C THR A 5 16.38 -7.44 33.86
N ILE A 6 15.74 -6.69 32.98
CA ILE A 6 16.32 -6.36 31.67
C ILE A 6 17.41 -5.33 31.93
N PRO A 7 18.69 -5.61 31.58
CA PRO A 7 19.75 -4.63 31.78
C PRO A 7 19.49 -3.39 30.93
N PRO A 8 19.78 -2.18 31.43
CA PRO A 8 19.63 -0.96 30.64
C PRO A 8 20.46 -1.08 29.37
N ARG A 9 19.79 -0.91 28.21
CA ARG A 9 20.45 -0.85 26.91
C ARG A 9 20.43 0.58 26.41
N THR A 10 21.59 1.06 25.96
CA THR A 10 21.67 2.29 25.18
C THR A 10 21.21 1.98 23.76
N ILE A 11 20.01 2.43 23.39
CA ILE A 11 19.55 2.37 22.00
C ILE A 11 20.02 3.67 21.33
N PRO A 12 20.97 3.62 20.39
CA PRO A 12 21.43 4.83 19.72
C PRO A 12 20.28 5.41 18.89
N ILE A 13 20.14 6.73 18.90
CA ILE A 13 19.30 7.43 17.93
C ILE A 13 20.08 7.42 16.61
N ILE A 14 19.65 6.60 15.66
CA ILE A 14 20.23 6.54 14.32
C ILE A 14 19.43 7.51 13.44
N GLU A 15 20.13 8.40 12.73
CA GLU A 15 19.51 9.17 11.66
C GLU A 15 19.14 8.23 10.51
N ARG A 16 17.86 8.12 10.22
CA ARG A 16 17.33 7.21 9.19
C ARG A 16 16.95 8.01 7.94
N ASN A 17 17.37 7.52 6.78
CA ASN A 17 16.83 7.96 5.51
C ASN A 17 15.81 6.93 5.01
N ASP A 18 14.54 7.10 5.37
CA ASP A 18 13.48 6.17 4.96
C ASP A 18 12.85 6.56 3.60
N THR A 19 13.17 7.74 3.03
CA THR A 19 12.45 8.30 1.88
C THR A 19 12.64 7.52 0.57
N GLU A 20 13.70 6.71 0.48
CA GLU A 20 13.99 5.91 -0.72
C GLU A 20 12.98 4.78 -0.93
N LEU A 21 12.49 4.18 0.15
CA LEU A 21 11.61 3.01 0.12
C LEU A 21 10.23 3.29 0.72
N ARG A 22 10.06 4.43 1.39
CA ARG A 22 8.85 4.82 2.10
C ARG A 22 8.27 6.11 1.53
N ALA A 23 6.97 6.10 1.30
CA ALA A 23 6.21 7.29 0.97
C ALA A 23 5.39 7.73 2.19
N PHE A 24 5.18 9.03 2.32
CA PHE A 24 4.35 9.66 3.34
C PHE A 24 3.19 10.41 2.69
N VAL A 25 2.22 10.86 3.49
CA VAL A 25 1.05 11.62 3.02
C VAL A 25 1.44 12.80 2.12
N GLY A 26 2.48 13.53 2.50
CA GLY A 26 2.98 14.67 1.72
C GLY A 26 3.50 14.27 0.34
N ASP A 27 4.12 13.09 0.19
CA ASP A 27 4.55 12.58 -1.11
C ASP A 27 3.36 12.30 -2.04
N ILE A 28 2.29 11.76 -1.48
CA ILE A 28 1.08 11.42 -2.24
C ILE A 28 0.34 12.69 -2.67
N LEU A 29 0.16 13.65 -1.75
CA LEU A 29 -0.50 14.92 -2.05
C LEU A 29 0.25 15.76 -3.09
N ASN A 30 1.58 15.64 -3.15
CA ASN A 30 2.42 16.33 -4.13
C ASN A 30 2.78 15.45 -5.34
N SER A 31 2.17 14.27 -5.46
CA SER A 31 2.47 13.35 -6.56
C SER A 31 2.01 13.94 -7.89
N THR A 32 2.71 13.58 -8.96
CA THR A 32 2.40 14.04 -10.32
C THR A 32 1.81 12.89 -11.13
N ASN A 33 1.42 13.17 -12.38
CA ASN A 33 0.91 12.16 -13.30
C ASN A 33 1.94 11.05 -13.67
N THR A 34 3.22 11.20 -13.30
CA THR A 34 4.24 10.16 -13.48
C THR A 34 4.28 9.16 -12.31
N THR A 35 3.60 9.46 -11.21
CA THR A 35 3.45 8.59 -10.04
C THR A 35 2.12 7.86 -10.11
N GLN A 36 2.14 6.55 -9.90
CA GLN A 36 0.93 5.73 -9.81
C GLN A 36 0.77 5.14 -8.42
N LEU A 37 -0.39 5.40 -7.82
CA LEU A 37 -0.80 4.78 -6.56
C LEU A 37 -1.45 3.42 -6.85
N ILE A 38 -1.10 2.41 -6.06
CA ILE A 38 -1.61 1.05 -6.18
C ILE A 38 -2.26 0.67 -4.85
N ASP A 39 -3.58 0.56 -4.84
CA ASP A 39 -4.36 0.03 -3.73
C ASP A 39 -4.40 -1.50 -3.84
N VAL A 40 -3.72 -2.18 -2.93
CA VAL A 40 -3.60 -3.65 -2.97
C VAL A 40 -4.63 -4.36 -2.10
N ARG A 41 -5.63 -3.62 -1.61
CA ARG A 41 -6.76 -4.18 -0.85
C ARG A 41 -7.74 -4.88 -1.78
N THR A 42 -8.74 -5.52 -1.19
CA THR A 42 -9.85 -6.13 -1.93
C THR A 42 -10.67 -5.07 -2.66
N GLU A 43 -11.39 -5.47 -3.71
CA GLU A 43 -12.29 -4.59 -4.46
C GLU A 43 -13.38 -3.97 -3.56
N ALA A 44 -13.88 -4.72 -2.56
CA ALA A 44 -14.86 -4.21 -1.61
C ALA A 44 -14.30 -3.08 -0.74
N GLU A 45 -13.06 -3.23 -0.25
CA GLU A 45 -12.34 -2.18 0.49
C GLU A 45 -12.10 -0.94 -0.40
N TYR A 46 -11.61 -1.14 -1.62
CA TYR A 46 -11.30 -0.08 -2.59
C TYR A 46 -12.54 0.73 -2.98
N THR A 47 -13.64 0.06 -3.32
CA THR A 47 -14.89 0.72 -3.74
C THR A 47 -15.60 1.45 -2.59
N GLY A 48 -15.19 1.21 -1.35
CA GLY A 48 -15.83 1.74 -0.14
C GLY A 48 -17.09 1.00 0.27
N ASN A 49 -17.31 -0.21 -0.26
CA ASN A 49 -18.46 -1.03 0.12
C ASN A 49 -18.19 -1.75 1.46
N VAL A 50 -18.56 -1.08 2.54
CA VAL A 50 -18.33 -1.53 3.93
C VAL A 50 -19.05 -2.85 4.24
N GLU A 51 -20.23 -3.10 3.66
CA GLU A 51 -21.04 -4.30 3.95
C GLU A 51 -20.40 -5.60 3.44
N ASN A 52 -19.65 -5.52 2.34
CA ASN A 52 -19.00 -6.68 1.71
C ASN A 52 -17.52 -6.81 2.09
N SER A 53 -17.01 -5.95 2.95
CA SER A 53 -15.62 -6.04 3.42
C SER A 53 -15.54 -6.85 4.70
N THR A 54 -14.72 -7.89 4.68
CA THR A 54 -14.42 -8.73 5.86
C THR A 54 -13.51 -8.03 6.87
N THR A 55 -12.85 -6.93 6.49
CA THR A 55 -11.86 -6.22 7.30
C THR A 55 -12.35 -4.85 7.79
N LEU A 56 -13.18 -4.14 7.02
CA LEU A 56 -13.60 -2.77 7.36
C LEU A 56 -14.31 -2.64 8.72
N PRO A 57 -15.22 -3.53 9.14
CA PRO A 57 -15.91 -3.40 10.44
C PRO A 57 -14.95 -3.42 11.65
N PHE A 58 -13.77 -4.02 11.50
CA PHE A 58 -12.76 -4.14 12.56
C PHE A 58 -11.53 -3.24 12.33
N SER A 59 -11.51 -2.50 11.21
CA SER A 59 -10.32 -1.75 10.78
C SER A 59 -10.11 -0.41 11.51
N GLY A 60 -11.12 0.09 12.22
CA GLY A 60 -11.06 1.37 12.93
C GLY A 60 -11.01 2.60 12.02
N VAL A 61 -11.36 2.48 10.73
CA VAL A 61 -11.43 3.61 9.79
C VAL A 61 -12.83 4.22 9.73
N ILE A 62 -12.89 5.55 9.69
CA ILE A 62 -14.17 6.29 9.67
C ILE A 62 -14.72 6.54 8.26
N ARG A 63 -13.93 6.31 7.20
CA ARG A 63 -14.35 6.43 5.79
C ARG A 63 -13.87 5.24 4.96
N GLY A 64 -14.76 4.71 4.12
CA GLY A 64 -14.42 3.77 3.05
C GLY A 64 -14.08 4.50 1.74
N GLY A 65 -13.55 3.78 0.76
CA GLY A 65 -13.14 4.30 -0.53
C GLY A 65 -11.65 4.05 -0.77
N HIS A 66 -11.07 4.83 -1.68
CA HIS A 66 -9.65 4.78 -2.03
C HIS A 66 -9.10 6.20 -2.25
N ILE A 67 -7.76 6.29 -2.37
CA ILE A 67 -7.09 7.55 -2.69
C ILE A 67 -7.37 7.85 -4.17
N PRO A 68 -7.87 9.05 -4.55
CA PRO A 68 -8.16 9.33 -5.94
C PRO A 68 -6.92 9.17 -6.84
N GLY A 69 -7.13 8.63 -8.04
CA GLY A 69 -6.07 8.26 -8.98
C GLY A 69 -5.42 6.90 -8.70
N ALA A 70 -5.71 6.25 -7.58
CA ALA A 70 -5.21 4.91 -7.32
C ALA A 70 -5.90 3.87 -8.21
N VAL A 71 -5.13 2.87 -8.66
CA VAL A 71 -5.67 1.66 -9.31
C VAL A 71 -5.75 0.52 -8.30
N ASN A 72 -6.73 -0.37 -8.45
CA ASN A 72 -6.89 -1.52 -7.57
C ASN A 72 -6.24 -2.78 -8.16
N ILE A 73 -5.13 -3.21 -7.57
CA ILE A 73 -4.46 -4.47 -7.90
C ILE A 73 -4.30 -5.27 -6.60
N PRO A 74 -5.26 -6.12 -6.23
CA PRO A 74 -5.20 -6.90 -5.00
C PRO A 74 -3.89 -7.71 -4.91
N TRP A 75 -3.25 -7.72 -3.74
CA TRP A 75 -1.93 -8.34 -3.55
C TRP A 75 -1.91 -9.83 -3.95
N GLU A 76 -3.06 -10.52 -3.86
CA GLU A 76 -3.24 -11.92 -4.25
C GLU A 76 -2.95 -12.17 -5.74
N LYS A 77 -2.99 -11.13 -6.57
CA LYS A 77 -2.60 -11.20 -7.98
C LYS A 77 -1.12 -11.60 -8.16
N ALA A 78 -0.28 -11.36 -7.16
CA ALA A 78 1.14 -11.69 -7.19
C ALA A 78 1.47 -13.14 -6.77
N VAL A 79 0.50 -13.90 -6.24
CA VAL A 79 0.73 -15.24 -5.69
C VAL A 79 -0.19 -16.30 -6.29
N HIS A 80 0.25 -17.55 -6.23
CA HIS A 80 -0.59 -18.73 -6.44
C HIS A 80 -1.35 -19.09 -5.16
N ALA A 81 -2.30 -20.03 -5.26
CA ALA A 81 -3.11 -20.47 -4.11
C ALA A 81 -2.30 -21.11 -2.97
N ASN A 82 -1.10 -21.61 -3.27
CA ASN A 82 -0.14 -22.14 -2.29
C ASN A 82 0.79 -21.07 -1.70
N ALA A 83 0.50 -19.78 -1.94
CA ALA A 83 1.25 -18.61 -1.50
C ALA A 83 2.67 -18.44 -2.08
N THR A 84 3.08 -19.23 -3.07
CA THR A 84 4.32 -18.92 -3.81
C THR A 84 4.08 -17.76 -4.76
N PHE A 85 5.09 -16.91 -4.99
CA PHE A 85 5.03 -15.90 -6.05
C PHE A 85 4.71 -16.53 -7.40
N ARG A 86 3.96 -15.79 -8.22
CA ARG A 86 3.72 -16.15 -9.62
C ARG A 86 4.98 -16.03 -10.46
N THR A 87 4.96 -16.65 -11.62
CA THR A 87 6.06 -16.55 -12.59
C THR A 87 6.20 -15.12 -13.12
N ARG A 88 7.38 -14.78 -13.64
CA ARG A 88 7.65 -13.46 -14.22
C ARG A 88 6.59 -13.03 -15.23
N THR A 89 6.24 -13.90 -16.18
CA THR A 89 5.24 -13.61 -17.22
C THR A 89 3.86 -13.31 -16.65
N GLU A 90 3.41 -14.06 -15.63
CA GLU A 90 2.12 -13.81 -14.98
C GLU A 90 2.13 -12.50 -14.19
N LEU A 91 3.26 -12.16 -13.55
CA LEU A 91 3.42 -10.89 -12.86
C LEU A 91 3.42 -9.71 -13.83
N ASP A 92 4.12 -9.81 -14.97
CA ASP A 92 4.10 -8.77 -16.00
C ASP A 92 2.65 -8.52 -16.48
N GLN A 93 1.86 -9.58 -16.67
CA GLN A 93 0.44 -9.47 -17.01
C GLN A 93 -0.40 -8.84 -15.90
N ALA A 94 -0.18 -9.24 -14.65
CA ALA A 94 -0.95 -8.75 -13.51
C ALA A 94 -0.75 -7.27 -13.22
N PHE A 95 0.45 -6.72 -13.53
CA PHE A 95 0.81 -5.34 -13.24
C PHE A 95 0.94 -4.47 -14.51
N THR A 96 0.57 -4.98 -15.68
CA THR A 96 0.86 -4.32 -16.97
C THR A 96 0.38 -2.88 -17.07
N GLU A 97 -0.68 -2.49 -16.36
CA GLU A 97 -1.25 -1.14 -16.39
C GLU A 97 -0.43 -0.09 -15.61
N VAL A 98 0.52 -0.52 -14.78
CA VAL A 98 1.35 0.38 -13.96
C VAL A 98 2.83 0.32 -14.32
N LEU A 99 3.30 -0.67 -15.08
CA LEU A 99 4.73 -0.88 -15.34
C LEU A 99 5.38 0.20 -16.22
N ASP A 100 4.59 1.04 -16.88
CA ASP A 100 5.08 2.16 -17.71
C ASP A 100 5.30 3.46 -16.89
N LYS A 101 4.93 3.46 -15.60
CA LYS A 101 5.00 4.63 -14.73
C LYS A 101 6.42 4.81 -14.20
N GLU A 102 6.81 6.06 -13.96
CA GLU A 102 8.15 6.36 -13.44
C GLU A 102 8.26 5.94 -11.97
N GLU A 103 7.19 6.16 -11.21
CA GLU A 103 7.14 5.90 -9.78
C GLU A 103 5.88 5.15 -9.38
N LEU A 104 6.06 4.12 -8.55
CA LEU A 104 4.95 3.36 -7.97
C LEU A 104 4.92 3.54 -6.46
N ILE A 105 3.73 3.82 -5.93
CA ILE A 105 3.48 3.84 -4.48
C ILE A 105 2.39 2.83 -4.16
N THR A 106 2.75 1.80 -3.38
CA THR A 106 1.79 0.79 -2.92
C THR A 106 1.22 1.16 -1.57
N TYR A 107 -0.07 0.88 -1.35
CA TYR A 107 -0.68 0.98 -0.02
C TYR A 107 -1.77 -0.06 0.18
N CYS A 108 -2.09 -0.35 1.45
CA CYS A 108 -3.17 -1.25 1.82
C CYS A 108 -3.95 -0.69 3.02
N GLN A 109 -4.16 -1.49 4.07
CA GLN A 109 -4.77 -1.04 5.31
C GLN A 109 -3.72 -0.49 6.30
N ILE A 110 -2.63 -1.22 6.55
CA ILE A 110 -1.56 -0.86 7.50
C ILE A 110 -0.14 -1.14 6.94
N GLY A 111 0.02 -1.15 5.62
CA GLY A 111 1.32 -1.29 4.93
C GLY A 111 1.85 -2.71 4.73
N GLU A 112 1.21 -3.74 5.29
CA GLU A 112 1.67 -5.14 5.30
C GLU A 112 1.50 -5.87 3.96
N ARG A 113 0.30 -5.80 3.38
CA ARG A 113 0.00 -6.34 2.04
C ARG A 113 0.71 -5.51 0.96
N ALA A 114 0.80 -4.21 1.19
CA ALA A 114 1.51 -3.28 0.31
C ALA A 114 3.01 -3.59 0.26
N ALA A 115 3.64 -3.93 1.39
CA ALA A 115 5.04 -4.36 1.41
C ALA A 115 5.29 -5.60 0.54
N HIS A 116 4.34 -6.54 0.49
CA HIS A 116 4.44 -7.70 -0.40
C HIS A 116 4.46 -7.28 -1.88
N THR A 117 3.49 -6.45 -2.30
CA THR A 117 3.44 -5.95 -3.68
C THR A 117 4.63 -5.05 -4.01
N TRP A 118 5.08 -4.22 -3.07
CA TRP A 118 6.31 -3.42 -3.20
C TRP A 118 7.52 -4.32 -3.52
N PHE A 119 7.67 -5.43 -2.81
CA PHE A 119 8.75 -6.39 -3.07
C PHE A 119 8.63 -7.01 -4.47
N THR A 120 7.42 -7.41 -4.85
CA THR A 120 7.14 -7.96 -6.19
C THR A 120 7.53 -6.99 -7.30
N LEU A 121 7.07 -5.74 -7.22
CA LEU A 121 7.36 -4.71 -8.22
C LEU A 121 8.85 -4.39 -8.27
N LYS A 122 9.49 -4.19 -7.10
CA LYS A 122 10.89 -3.75 -7.03
C LYS A 122 11.87 -4.84 -7.42
N TYR A 123 11.71 -6.06 -6.89
CA TYR A 123 12.74 -7.10 -7.00
C TYR A 123 12.41 -8.20 -8.00
N LEU A 124 11.13 -8.54 -8.21
CA LEU A 124 10.75 -9.60 -9.17
C LEU A 124 10.52 -9.04 -10.57
N LEU A 125 9.93 -7.84 -10.65
CA LEU A 125 9.69 -7.14 -11.91
C LEU A 125 10.80 -6.14 -12.27
N GLY A 126 11.58 -5.69 -11.28
CA GLY A 126 12.76 -4.84 -11.49
C GLY A 126 12.43 -3.35 -11.63
N HIS A 127 11.29 -2.90 -11.10
CA HIS A 127 10.91 -1.50 -11.13
C HIS A 127 11.77 -0.69 -10.15
N GLU A 128 12.47 0.34 -10.63
CA GLU A 128 13.51 1.01 -9.84
C GLU A 128 12.93 1.82 -8.66
N LYS A 129 11.93 2.65 -8.96
CA LYS A 129 11.32 3.60 -8.01
C LYS A 129 9.97 3.10 -7.51
N VAL A 130 10.01 2.28 -6.45
CA VAL A 130 8.82 1.77 -5.76
C VAL A 130 8.92 2.09 -4.29
N ARG A 131 7.90 2.75 -3.74
CA ARG A 131 7.82 3.10 -2.31
C ARG A 131 6.56 2.51 -1.68
N ASN A 132 6.66 2.15 -0.40
CA ASN A 132 5.51 1.70 0.39
C ASN A 132 4.97 2.86 1.23
N TYR A 133 3.69 3.17 1.08
CA TYR A 133 2.98 4.09 1.99
C TYR A 133 2.36 3.26 3.12
N ASP A 134 3.10 3.15 4.22
CA ASP A 134 2.76 2.27 5.34
C ASP A 134 1.64 2.80 6.23
N GLY A 135 1.47 4.14 6.32
CA GLY A 135 0.29 4.75 6.94
C GLY A 135 -1.02 4.27 6.31
N SER A 136 -0.99 4.07 4.98
CA SER A 136 -2.01 3.33 4.24
C SER A 136 -3.42 3.88 4.49
N TRP A 137 -4.46 3.07 4.30
CA TRP A 137 -5.84 3.49 4.50
C TRP A 137 -6.19 3.78 5.97
N SER A 138 -5.47 3.17 6.93
CA SER A 138 -5.68 3.46 8.36
C SER A 138 -5.38 4.93 8.72
N GLU A 139 -4.35 5.51 8.09
CA GLU A 139 -4.04 6.94 8.19
C GLU A 139 -4.99 7.75 7.28
N TRP A 140 -5.03 7.46 5.98
CA TRP A 140 -5.77 8.26 5.00
C TRP A 140 -7.27 8.35 5.28
N GLY A 141 -7.91 7.21 5.57
CA GLY A 141 -9.35 7.12 5.83
C GLY A 141 -9.79 7.78 7.15
N ASN A 142 -8.85 8.16 8.02
CA ASN A 142 -9.10 8.83 9.29
C ASN A 142 -8.66 10.31 9.31
N MET A 143 -7.87 10.75 8.34
CA MET A 143 -7.44 12.14 8.24
C MET A 143 -8.58 13.06 7.79
N VAL A 144 -8.69 14.20 8.47
CA VAL A 144 -9.73 15.20 8.20
C VAL A 144 -9.46 15.92 6.88
N ARG A 145 -10.50 16.02 6.03
CA ARG A 145 -10.48 16.74 4.73
C ARG A 145 -9.55 16.15 3.67
N MET A 146 -9.17 14.89 3.79
CA MET A 146 -8.48 14.20 2.71
C MET A 146 -9.45 13.83 1.58
N PRO A 147 -9.02 13.91 0.32
CA PRO A 147 -9.86 13.52 -0.80
C PRO A 147 -10.00 11.99 -0.85
N ILE A 148 -11.21 11.53 -1.17
CA ILE A 148 -11.59 10.11 -1.21
C ILE A 148 -12.44 9.89 -2.45
N ALA A 149 -12.08 8.88 -3.24
CA ALA A 149 -12.88 8.38 -4.34
C ALA A 149 -13.67 7.11 -3.91
N LEU A 150 -14.81 6.89 -4.57
CA LEU A 150 -15.72 5.77 -4.32
C LEU A 150 -16.02 5.03 -5.62
N GLY A 151 -16.41 3.76 -5.50
CA GLY A 151 -16.70 2.93 -6.67
C GLY A 151 -15.42 2.41 -7.36
N LYS A 152 -15.57 1.96 -8.60
CA LYS A 152 -14.49 1.26 -9.33
C LYS A 152 -13.55 2.19 -10.08
N GLU A 153 -14.01 3.38 -10.42
CA GLU A 153 -13.21 4.34 -11.16
C GLU A 153 -12.16 4.98 -10.26
N PRO A 154 -10.89 5.11 -10.70
CA PRO A 154 -9.83 5.76 -9.91
C PRO A 154 -10.15 7.19 -9.49
N GLY A 155 -10.90 7.92 -10.32
CA GLY A 155 -11.11 9.36 -10.14
C GLY A 155 -9.83 10.17 -10.34
N SER A 156 -9.87 11.44 -9.94
CA SER A 156 -8.74 12.37 -10.01
C SER A 156 -8.56 13.09 -8.69
N LEU A 157 -7.30 13.28 -8.29
CA LEU A 157 -6.90 14.16 -7.17
C LEU A 157 -7.16 15.63 -7.50
#